data_AF-A0AAW8Q567-F1
#
_entry.id   AF-A0AAW8Q567-F1
#
_cell.length_a   1.000
_cell.length_b   1.000
_cell.length_c   1.000
_cell.angle_alpha   90.00
_cell.angle_beta   90.00
_cell.angle_gamma   90.00
#
_symmetry.space_group_name_H-M   'P 1'
#
loop_
_entity.id
_entity.type
_entity.pdbx_description
1 polymer ?
#
loop_
_entity_poly.entity_id
_entity_poly.type
_entity_poly.pdbx_seq_one_letter_code
_entity_poly.pdbx_strand_id
1 'polypeptide(L)'
;MAFKIHVNEITENPAFKEEDIAQMAFYVKKTLHRYLEVVNNGYLHAESLFKDPESGSDMDVAPFQPENTKHIQYADCSLHSRLLQMYEFCFIAEDKKSYLEKSTIPQGVLGGLNDFIADTIPACLCYQSLLQNGIMEDYYDDNKIHRLLIAFFANLKLIYGSIDYGINGHFPETFFHCEHVESLGLDTELFSFRELTLLSGYQTERAVRNLASPSTPEHRKLAVVKKEKGRSTFVTREETIRWLNSLNRK
;
A
#
# COMPACT_ATOMS: atom_id res chain seq x y z
N MET A 1 16.05 13.41 -2.77
CA MET A 1 15.99 13.25 -1.30
C MET A 1 14.83 12.30 -1.07
N ALA A 2 15.09 11.05 -0.67
CA ALA A 2 14.02 10.05 -0.59
C ALA A 2 12.99 10.45 0.48
N PHE A 3 11.72 10.43 0.10
CA PHE A 3 10.59 10.71 0.96
C PHE A 3 10.53 9.64 2.05
N LYS A 4 10.61 10.04 3.33
CA LYS A 4 10.56 9.09 4.45
C LYS A 4 9.14 9.04 5.00
N ILE A 5 8.38 8.03 4.62
CA ILE A 5 7.14 7.69 5.33
C ILE A 5 7.46 6.82 6.55
N HIS A 6 6.68 7.02 7.61
CA HIS A 6 6.81 6.25 8.83
C HIS A 6 5.79 5.11 8.79
N VAL A 7 6.25 3.93 8.32
CA VAL A 7 5.43 2.71 8.30
C VAL A 7 5.53 2.01 9.65
N ASN A 8 4.41 1.90 10.36
CA ASN A 8 4.33 1.26 11.66
C ASN A 8 4.40 -0.28 11.56
N GLU A 9 4.77 -0.92 12.67
CA GLU A 9 4.62 -2.37 12.82
C GLU A 9 3.14 -2.76 12.72
N ILE A 10 2.82 -3.87 12.02
CA ILE A 10 1.45 -4.38 11.96
C ILE A 10 1.09 -5.03 13.29
N THR A 11 0.36 -4.30 14.13
CA THR A 11 -0.18 -4.79 15.42
C THR A 11 -1.56 -5.42 15.28
N GLU A 12 -2.27 -5.14 14.20
CA GLU A 12 -3.54 -5.74 13.84
C GLU A 12 -3.65 -5.83 12.31
N ASN A 13 -4.19 -6.92 11.79
CA ASN A 13 -4.34 -7.15 10.36
C ASN A 13 -5.80 -7.49 10.00
N PRO A 14 -6.75 -6.54 10.18
CA PRO A 14 -8.14 -6.77 9.81
C PRO A 14 -8.26 -6.95 8.29
N ALA A 15 -9.19 -7.79 7.85
CA ALA A 15 -9.47 -7.97 6.43
C ALA A 15 -9.94 -6.64 5.80
N PHE A 16 -9.43 -6.35 4.61
CA PHE A 16 -9.91 -5.21 3.81
C PHE A 16 -11.34 -5.48 3.32
N LYS A 17 -12.16 -4.44 3.32
CA LYS A 17 -13.47 -4.40 2.67
C LYS A 17 -13.43 -3.42 1.50
N GLU A 18 -14.35 -3.56 0.56
CA GLU A 18 -14.50 -2.62 -0.55
C GLU A 18 -14.76 -1.17 -0.06
N GLU A 19 -15.52 -1.01 1.02
CA GLU A 19 -15.76 0.29 1.68
C GLU A 19 -14.47 0.97 2.15
N ASP A 20 -13.44 0.20 2.57
CA ASP A 20 -12.14 0.75 2.97
C ASP A 20 -11.45 1.42 1.77
N ILE A 21 -11.70 0.92 0.56
CA ILE A 21 -11.10 1.44 -0.69
C ILE A 21 -11.74 2.76 -1.10
N ALA A 22 -13.07 2.84 -1.03
CA ALA A 22 -13.79 4.09 -1.24
C ALA A 22 -13.38 5.16 -0.21
N GLN A 23 -13.28 4.77 1.06
CA GLN A 23 -12.82 5.66 2.12
C GLN A 23 -11.37 6.15 1.87
N MET A 24 -10.47 5.25 1.47
CA MET A 24 -9.08 5.59 1.13
C MET A 24 -9.01 6.61 -0.01
N ALA A 25 -9.73 6.35 -1.10
CA ALA A 25 -9.76 7.24 -2.26
C ALA A 25 -10.32 8.62 -1.89
N PHE A 26 -11.36 8.67 -1.04
CA PHE A 26 -11.94 9.91 -0.54
C PHE A 26 -10.90 10.78 0.17
N TYR A 27 -10.22 10.23 1.18
CA TYR A 27 -9.26 11.00 1.99
C TYR A 27 -8.04 11.41 1.18
N VAL A 28 -7.44 10.51 0.40
CA VAL A 28 -6.29 10.85 -0.45
C VAL A 28 -6.64 11.95 -1.45
N LYS A 29 -7.78 11.83 -2.13
CA LYS A 29 -8.26 12.85 -3.08
C LYS A 29 -8.53 14.19 -2.37
N LYS A 30 -9.14 14.17 -1.19
CA LYS A 30 -9.46 15.39 -0.43
C LYS A 30 -8.20 16.13 0.02
N THR A 31 -7.21 15.41 0.56
CA THR A 31 -5.92 16.00 0.96
C THR A 31 -5.18 16.61 -0.23
N LEU A 32 -5.12 15.91 -1.36
CA LEU A 32 -4.49 16.41 -2.59
C LEU A 32 -5.23 17.63 -3.14
N HIS A 33 -6.56 17.60 -3.16
CA HIS A 33 -7.36 18.72 -3.62
C HIS A 33 -7.13 19.96 -2.74
N ARG A 34 -7.15 19.81 -1.41
CA ARG A 34 -6.83 20.93 -0.49
C ARG A 34 -5.40 21.44 -0.69
N TYR A 35 -4.42 20.56 -0.85
CA TYR A 35 -3.04 20.97 -1.15
C TYR A 35 -2.97 21.83 -2.42
N LEU A 36 -3.61 21.40 -3.51
CA LEU A 36 -3.62 22.14 -4.77
C LEU A 36 -4.30 23.50 -4.63
N GLU A 37 -5.39 23.59 -3.87
CA GLU A 37 -6.05 24.87 -3.58
C GLU A 37 -5.14 25.82 -2.78
N VAL A 38 -4.41 25.31 -1.79
CA VAL A 38 -3.43 26.11 -1.04
C VAL A 38 -2.33 26.64 -1.96
N VAL A 39 -1.80 25.79 -2.86
CA VAL A 39 -0.72 26.15 -3.78
C VAL A 39 -1.18 27.17 -4.82
N ASN A 40 -2.36 26.97 -5.42
CA ASN A 40 -2.82 27.77 -6.56
C ASN A 40 -3.54 29.05 -6.15
N ASN A 41 -4.37 28.99 -5.10
CA ASN A 41 -5.30 30.05 -4.71
C ASN A 41 -5.03 30.61 -3.31
N GLY A 42 -4.09 30.01 -2.57
CA GLY A 42 -3.67 30.44 -1.25
C GLY A 42 -4.47 29.79 -0.11
N TYR A 43 -3.87 29.82 1.07
CA TYR A 43 -4.39 29.17 2.28
C TYR A 43 -5.85 29.56 2.60
N LEU A 44 -6.16 30.86 2.67
CA LEU A 44 -7.50 31.34 3.03
C LEU A 44 -8.60 30.88 2.06
N HIS A 45 -8.26 30.68 0.78
CA HIS A 45 -9.21 30.15 -0.19
C HIS A 45 -9.52 28.68 0.09
N ALA A 46 -8.50 27.87 0.32
CA ALA A 46 -8.65 26.47 0.68
C ALA A 46 -9.49 26.30 1.96
N GLU A 47 -9.24 27.10 3.00
CA GLU A 47 -10.06 27.11 4.22
C GLU A 47 -11.55 27.26 3.93
N SER A 48 -11.91 28.22 3.06
CA SER A 48 -13.32 28.47 2.73
C SER A 48 -14.03 27.31 2.02
N LEU A 49 -13.28 26.41 1.36
CA LEU A 49 -13.81 25.28 0.61
C LEU A 49 -13.91 23.99 1.43
N PHE A 50 -12.98 23.78 2.36
CA PHE A 50 -12.85 22.50 3.08
C PHE A 50 -13.30 22.54 4.54
N LYS A 51 -13.62 23.73 5.07
CA LYS A 51 -14.15 23.89 6.42
C LYS A 51 -15.37 23.01 6.65
N ASP A 52 -15.33 22.21 7.71
CA ASP A 52 -16.51 21.47 8.16
C ASP A 52 -17.57 22.45 8.68
N PRO A 53 -18.76 22.51 8.05
CA PRO A 53 -19.82 23.41 8.47
C PRO A 53 -20.39 23.09 9.86
N GLU A 54 -20.18 21.87 10.39
CA GLU A 54 -20.71 21.43 11.69
C GLU A 54 -19.71 21.55 12.84
N SER A 55 -18.41 21.32 12.60
CA SER A 55 -17.38 21.40 13.66
C SER A 55 -17.02 22.84 14.03
N GLY A 56 -17.21 23.79 13.11
CA GLY A 56 -16.81 25.19 13.27
C GLY A 56 -15.30 25.43 13.30
N SER A 57 -14.49 24.37 13.24
CA SER A 57 -13.03 24.38 13.24
C SER A 57 -12.52 24.44 11.80
N ASP A 58 -11.53 25.29 11.57
CA ASP A 58 -10.97 25.56 10.24
C ASP A 58 -10.16 24.36 9.70
N MET A 59 -9.65 23.50 10.58
CA MET A 59 -8.80 22.37 10.19
C MET A 59 -9.54 21.03 10.11
N ASP A 60 -10.68 20.91 10.79
CA ASP A 60 -11.44 19.67 10.89
C ASP A 60 -12.21 19.39 9.61
N VAL A 61 -12.09 18.14 9.16
CA VAL A 61 -12.68 17.68 7.92
C VAL A 61 -13.85 16.75 8.21
N ALA A 62 -15.01 17.03 7.58
CA ALA A 62 -16.18 16.17 7.69
C ALA A 62 -15.81 14.71 7.35
N PRO A 63 -16.10 13.75 8.25
CA PRO A 63 -15.66 12.38 8.10
C PRO A 63 -16.35 11.71 6.92
N PHE A 64 -15.65 10.77 6.27
CA PHE A 64 -16.27 9.91 5.27
C PHE A 64 -17.46 9.15 5.86
N GLN A 65 -18.58 9.12 5.13
CA GLN A 65 -19.83 8.48 5.52
C GLN A 65 -20.24 7.58 4.35
N PRO A 66 -20.22 6.25 4.50
CA PRO A 66 -20.48 5.33 3.39
C PRO A 66 -21.92 5.44 2.86
N GLU A 67 -22.87 5.84 3.70
CA GLU A 67 -24.26 6.10 3.34
C GLU A 67 -24.47 7.45 2.63
N ASN A 68 -23.48 8.34 2.65
CA ASN A 68 -23.58 9.67 2.06
C ASN A 68 -23.22 9.63 0.58
N THR A 69 -24.23 9.76 -0.29
CA THR A 69 -24.06 9.70 -1.75
C THR A 69 -23.05 10.71 -2.29
N LYS A 70 -22.93 11.90 -1.67
CA LYS A 70 -21.93 12.90 -2.10
C LYS A 70 -20.51 12.45 -1.80
N HIS A 71 -20.30 11.77 -0.67
CA HIS A 71 -18.98 11.25 -0.31
C HIS A 71 -18.58 10.10 -1.23
N ILE A 72 -19.52 9.21 -1.56
CA ILE A 72 -19.32 8.14 -2.54
C ILE A 72 -19.00 8.70 -3.93
N GLN A 73 -19.79 9.66 -4.42
CA GLN A 73 -19.54 10.31 -5.71
C GLN A 73 -18.21 11.08 -5.73
N TYR A 74 -17.81 11.68 -4.61
CA TYR A 74 -16.51 12.34 -4.52
C TYR A 74 -15.36 11.33 -4.55
N ALA A 75 -15.51 10.20 -3.86
CA ALA A 75 -14.53 9.12 -3.88
C ALA A 75 -14.41 8.49 -5.27
N ASP A 76 -15.52 8.38 -6.01
CA ASP A 76 -15.57 7.77 -7.33
C ASP A 76 -14.76 8.55 -8.37
N CYS A 77 -13.52 8.12 -8.57
CA CYS A 77 -12.55 8.74 -9.47
C CYS A 77 -11.54 7.70 -9.94
N SER A 78 -10.64 8.10 -10.85
CA SER A 78 -9.60 7.21 -11.37
C SER A 78 -8.73 6.58 -10.27
N LEU A 79 -8.44 7.32 -9.19
CA LEU A 79 -7.72 6.77 -8.03
C LEU A 79 -8.52 5.66 -7.35
N HIS A 80 -9.83 5.82 -7.15
CA HIS A 80 -10.68 4.79 -6.56
C HIS A 80 -10.68 3.52 -7.41
N SER A 81 -10.88 3.63 -8.73
CA SER A 81 -10.85 2.47 -9.62
C SER A 81 -9.51 1.74 -9.58
N ARG A 82 -8.38 2.46 -9.46
CA ARG A 82 -7.04 1.86 -9.37
C ARG A 82 -6.81 1.19 -8.02
N LEU A 83 -7.18 1.84 -6.90
CA LEU A 83 -7.10 1.22 -5.58
C LEU A 83 -7.98 -0.03 -5.49
N LEU A 84 -9.15 -0.03 -6.14
CA LEU A 84 -10.02 -1.19 -6.24
C LEU A 84 -9.35 -2.34 -7.01
N GLN A 85 -8.68 -2.05 -8.12
CA GLN A 85 -7.87 -3.03 -8.84
C GLN A 85 -6.73 -3.60 -7.98
N MET A 86 -6.06 -2.78 -7.15
CA MET A 86 -5.05 -3.27 -6.20
C MET A 86 -5.68 -4.23 -5.18
N TYR A 87 -6.83 -3.85 -4.63
CA TYR A 87 -7.56 -4.64 -3.66
C TYR A 87 -8.00 -5.99 -4.25
N GLU A 88 -8.63 -5.96 -5.43
CA GLU A 88 -9.06 -7.16 -6.15
C GLU A 88 -7.88 -8.07 -6.44
N PHE A 89 -6.78 -7.53 -6.98
CA PHE A 89 -5.55 -8.28 -7.23
C PHE A 89 -4.99 -8.95 -5.96
N CYS A 90 -4.95 -8.23 -4.84
CA CYS A 90 -4.34 -8.74 -3.61
C CYS A 90 -5.23 -9.79 -2.92
N PHE A 91 -6.54 -9.54 -2.84
CA PHE A 91 -7.41 -10.21 -1.87
C PHE A 91 -8.57 -10.99 -2.49
N ILE A 92 -8.91 -10.76 -3.76
CA ILE A 92 -10.03 -11.43 -4.44
C ILE A 92 -9.54 -12.39 -5.53
N ALA A 93 -8.55 -11.99 -6.32
CA ALA A 93 -8.06 -12.76 -7.44
C ALA A 93 -7.45 -14.11 -6.99
N GLU A 94 -8.07 -15.19 -7.46
CA GLU A 94 -7.58 -16.57 -7.28
C GLU A 94 -6.29 -16.78 -8.10
N ASP A 95 -6.35 -16.49 -9.41
CA ASP A 95 -5.19 -16.44 -10.29
C ASP A 95 -4.73 -14.99 -10.49
N LYS A 96 -3.84 -14.56 -9.61
CA LYS A 96 -3.27 -13.20 -9.60
C LYS A 96 -2.50 -12.86 -10.87
N LYS A 97 -1.83 -13.85 -11.47
CA LYS A 97 -1.06 -13.63 -12.71
C LYS A 97 -2.01 -13.39 -13.88
N SER A 98 -3.00 -14.27 -14.05
CA SER A 98 -4.04 -14.07 -15.06
C SER A 98 -4.85 -12.80 -14.83
N TYR A 99 -5.11 -12.42 -13.57
CA TYR A 99 -5.77 -11.14 -13.25
C TYR A 99 -4.95 -9.97 -13.79
N LEU A 100 -3.65 -9.85 -13.49
CA LEU A 100 -2.82 -8.77 -14.02
C LEU A 100 -2.71 -8.77 -15.56
N GLU A 101 -2.72 -9.94 -16.19
CA GLU A 101 -2.67 -10.05 -17.66
C GLU A 101 -3.99 -9.63 -18.32
N LYS A 102 -5.15 -9.85 -17.66
CA LYS A 102 -6.49 -9.52 -18.18
C LYS A 102 -6.98 -8.12 -17.80
N SER A 103 -6.70 -7.72 -16.55
CA SER A 103 -6.88 -6.38 -16.03
C SER A 103 -5.88 -5.52 -16.78
N THR A 104 -6.31 -4.97 -17.91
CA THR A 104 -5.47 -4.22 -18.85
C THR A 104 -4.91 -2.97 -18.17
N ILE A 105 -3.84 -3.17 -17.40
CA ILE A 105 -2.85 -2.14 -17.23
C ILE A 105 -2.20 -2.03 -18.61
N PRO A 106 -2.45 -0.94 -19.37
CA PRO A 106 -2.31 -0.93 -20.83
C PRO A 106 -0.90 -1.36 -21.26
N GLN A 107 -0.77 -2.54 -21.88
CA GLN A 107 0.52 -3.05 -22.34
C GLN A 107 1.04 -2.20 -23.50
N GLY A 108 2.08 -1.40 -23.23
CA GLY A 108 2.83 -0.63 -24.21
C GLY A 108 4.20 -0.26 -23.66
N VAL A 109 5.11 0.22 -24.51
CA VAL A 109 6.52 0.49 -24.14
C VAL A 109 6.66 1.49 -22.96
N LEU A 110 5.65 2.32 -22.72
CA LEU A 110 5.52 3.19 -21.53
C LEU A 110 4.18 2.99 -20.81
N GLY A 111 3.37 2.00 -21.19
CA GLY A 111 2.07 1.73 -20.60
C GLY A 111 2.12 0.62 -19.55
N GLY A 112 1.09 0.55 -18.70
CA GLY A 112 0.83 -0.67 -17.95
C GLY A 112 1.15 -0.54 -16.48
N LEU A 113 1.66 -1.61 -15.84
CA LEU A 113 1.93 -1.63 -14.40
C LEU A 113 2.77 -0.42 -13.95
N ASN A 114 3.67 0.06 -14.82
CA ASN A 114 4.44 1.27 -14.59
C ASN A 114 3.55 2.52 -14.47
N ASP A 115 2.72 2.83 -15.47
CA ASP A 115 1.77 3.97 -15.41
C ASP A 115 0.81 3.87 -14.21
N PHE A 116 0.35 2.65 -13.94
CA PHE A 116 -0.50 2.40 -12.78
C PHE A 116 0.19 2.73 -11.47
N ILE A 117 1.45 2.30 -11.31
CA ILE A 117 2.25 2.63 -10.13
C ILE A 117 2.53 4.13 -10.08
N ALA A 118 2.94 4.74 -11.19
CA ALA A 118 3.25 6.17 -11.30
C ALA A 118 2.06 7.06 -10.93
N ASP A 119 0.85 6.69 -11.34
CA ASP A 119 -0.35 7.51 -11.10
C ASP A 119 -1.00 7.25 -9.73
N THR A 120 -0.77 6.08 -9.13
CA THR A 120 -1.49 5.65 -7.91
C THR A 120 -0.62 5.82 -6.66
N ILE A 121 0.61 5.28 -6.71
CA ILE A 121 1.45 5.15 -5.52
C ILE A 121 1.90 6.51 -4.97
N PRO A 122 2.39 7.49 -5.78
CA PRO A 122 2.77 8.80 -5.25
C PRO A 122 1.64 9.53 -4.54
N ALA A 123 0.42 9.49 -5.09
CA ALA A 123 -0.76 10.08 -4.48
C ALA A 123 -1.02 9.50 -3.08
N CYS A 124 -0.92 8.17 -2.95
CA CYS A 124 -1.07 7.48 -1.67
C CYS A 124 0.07 7.73 -0.69
N LEU A 125 1.33 7.68 -1.14
CA LEU A 125 2.50 7.86 -0.26
C LEU A 125 2.59 9.30 0.26
N CYS A 126 2.20 10.29 -0.53
CA CYS A 126 2.28 11.68 -0.10
C CYS A 126 1.27 12.04 0.99
N TYR A 127 0.20 11.26 1.15
CA TYR A 127 -0.88 11.48 2.11
C TYR A 127 -0.35 11.76 3.52
N GLN A 128 0.42 10.83 4.09
CA GLN A 128 0.95 10.94 5.45
C GLN A 128 1.77 12.21 5.64
N SER A 129 2.63 12.55 4.68
CA SER A 129 3.45 13.76 4.80
C SER A 129 2.62 15.03 4.67
N LEU A 130 1.61 15.05 3.80
CA LEU A 130 0.73 16.21 3.68
C LEU A 130 -0.01 16.46 5.00
N LEU A 131 -0.52 15.40 5.64
CA LEU A 131 -1.11 15.51 6.99
C LEU A 131 -0.10 16.04 8.02
N GLN A 132 1.11 15.49 8.05
CA GLN A 132 2.16 15.94 8.97
C GLN A 132 2.60 17.40 8.76
N ASN A 133 2.38 17.96 7.56
CA ASN A 133 2.63 19.36 7.25
C ASN A 133 1.39 20.25 7.45
N GLY A 134 0.31 19.74 8.05
CA GLY A 134 -0.89 20.51 8.37
C GLY A 134 -1.75 20.84 7.16
N ILE A 135 -1.60 20.12 6.05
CA ILE A 135 -2.47 20.30 4.87
C ILE A 135 -3.90 19.89 5.17
N MET A 136 -4.09 18.88 6.02
CA MET A 136 -5.40 18.42 6.45
C MET A 136 -5.31 17.80 7.84
N GLU A 137 -6.33 18.04 8.68
CA GLU A 137 -6.52 17.30 9.92
C GLU A 137 -7.71 16.36 9.70
N ASP A 138 -7.42 15.06 9.72
CA ASP A 138 -8.41 14.01 9.65
C ASP A 138 -8.04 12.87 10.60
N TYR A 139 -9.02 11.99 10.83
CA TYR A 139 -8.88 10.84 11.72
C TYR A 139 -8.72 9.53 10.94
N TYR A 140 -8.33 9.61 9.67
CA TYR A 140 -8.16 8.41 8.86
C TYR A 140 -6.84 7.72 9.18
N ASP A 141 -6.90 6.40 9.40
CA ASP A 141 -5.73 5.58 9.67
C ASP A 141 -4.92 5.35 8.38
N ASP A 142 -3.86 6.14 8.20
CA ASP A 142 -2.92 6.05 7.08
C ASP A 142 -2.24 4.68 6.98
N ASN A 143 -2.20 3.89 8.07
CA ASN A 143 -1.69 2.52 8.01
C ASN A 143 -2.52 1.62 7.10
N LYS A 144 -3.81 1.93 6.85
CA LYS A 144 -4.61 1.22 5.83
C LYS A 144 -4.03 1.40 4.43
N ILE A 145 -3.57 2.60 4.08
CA ILE A 145 -2.89 2.88 2.80
C ILE A 145 -1.62 2.03 2.74
N HIS A 146 -0.74 2.16 3.74
CA HIS A 146 0.53 1.44 3.76
C HIS A 146 0.33 -0.08 3.63
N ARG A 147 -0.63 -0.66 4.35
CA ARG A 147 -0.93 -2.10 4.29
C ARG A 147 -1.39 -2.54 2.90
N LEU A 148 -2.23 -1.76 2.21
CA LEU A 148 -2.66 -2.08 0.85
C LEU A 148 -1.46 -2.02 -0.13
N LEU A 149 -0.65 -0.96 -0.05
CA LEU A 149 0.52 -0.80 -0.93
C LEU A 149 1.56 -1.91 -0.70
N ILE A 150 1.82 -2.27 0.56
CA ILE A 150 2.76 -3.35 0.90
C ILE A 150 2.22 -4.70 0.43
N ALA A 151 0.92 -4.97 0.61
CA ALA A 151 0.30 -6.19 0.11
C ALA A 151 0.42 -6.30 -1.42
N PHE A 152 0.24 -5.18 -2.13
CA PHE A 152 0.40 -5.12 -3.57
C PHE A 152 1.81 -5.46 -4.02
N PHE A 153 2.83 -4.80 -3.46
CA PHE A 153 4.23 -5.09 -3.79
C PHE A 153 4.66 -6.51 -3.38
N ALA A 154 4.17 -7.03 -2.26
CA ALA A 154 4.43 -8.39 -1.84
C ALA A 154 3.88 -9.43 -2.84
N ASN A 155 2.66 -9.22 -3.34
CA ASN A 155 2.07 -10.08 -4.36
C ASN A 155 2.80 -9.98 -5.70
N LEU A 156 3.25 -8.79 -6.11
CA LEU A 156 4.09 -8.62 -7.29
C LEU A 156 5.41 -9.39 -7.15
N LYS A 157 6.11 -9.30 -6.01
CA LYS A 157 7.34 -10.10 -5.77
C LYS A 157 7.09 -11.61 -5.83
N LEU A 158 5.95 -12.08 -5.32
CA LEU A 158 5.61 -13.51 -5.42
C LEU A 158 5.51 -13.97 -6.87
N ILE A 159 4.84 -13.19 -7.73
CA ILE A 159 4.63 -13.53 -9.14
C ILE A 159 5.94 -13.45 -9.92
N TYR A 160 6.68 -12.35 -9.76
CA TYR A 160 7.75 -11.98 -10.68
C TYR A 160 9.17 -12.25 -10.16
N GLY A 161 9.34 -12.58 -8.89
CA GLY A 161 10.67 -12.84 -8.33
C GLY A 161 11.20 -11.69 -7.51
N SER A 162 11.24 -10.51 -8.14
CA SER A 162 11.81 -9.28 -7.62
C SER A 162 11.04 -8.08 -8.18
N ILE A 163 11.07 -6.96 -7.46
CA ILE A 163 10.71 -5.63 -7.98
C ILE A 163 11.96 -4.91 -8.50
N ASP A 164 13.16 -5.38 -8.13
CA ASP A 164 14.41 -4.81 -8.61
C ASP A 164 14.62 -5.16 -10.08
N TYR A 165 14.71 -4.12 -10.90
CA TYR A 165 15.00 -4.15 -12.32
C TYR A 165 14.22 -5.18 -13.17
N GLY A 166 13.47 -4.68 -14.17
CA GLY A 166 12.99 -5.47 -15.31
C GLY A 166 14.09 -6.10 -16.19
N ILE A 167 15.34 -6.22 -15.70
CA ILE A 167 16.54 -6.65 -16.44
C ILE A 167 16.41 -8.07 -17.03
N ASN A 168 15.51 -8.91 -16.52
CA ASN A 168 15.26 -10.24 -17.10
C ASN A 168 13.98 -10.33 -17.96
N GLY A 169 13.36 -9.20 -18.33
CA GLY A 169 12.21 -9.18 -19.26
C GLY A 169 10.90 -9.75 -18.70
N HIS A 170 10.84 -10.00 -17.38
CA HIS A 170 9.67 -10.60 -16.72
C HIS A 170 8.83 -9.61 -15.93
N PHE A 171 9.35 -8.43 -15.59
CA PHE A 171 8.61 -7.37 -14.91
C PHE A 171 8.40 -6.18 -15.87
N PRO A 172 7.22 -5.54 -15.86
CA PRO A 172 7.05 -4.22 -16.47
C PRO A 172 8.12 -3.27 -15.92
N GLU A 173 8.63 -2.33 -16.73
CA GLU A 173 9.72 -1.44 -16.34
C GLU A 173 9.34 -0.52 -15.16
N THR A 174 9.39 -1.00 -13.92
CA THR A 174 9.13 -0.21 -12.70
C THR A 174 10.38 0.43 -12.12
N PHE A 175 11.44 0.55 -12.93
CA PHE A 175 12.74 1.06 -12.50
C PHE A 175 12.64 2.42 -11.78
N PHE A 176 11.68 3.24 -12.19
CA PHE A 176 11.39 4.56 -11.60
C PHE A 176 10.70 4.52 -10.22
N HIS A 177 10.43 3.34 -9.67
CA HIS A 177 9.61 3.18 -8.46
C HIS A 177 10.34 2.52 -7.28
N CYS A 178 11.63 2.21 -7.40
CA CYS A 178 12.42 1.65 -6.31
C CYS A 178 12.35 2.55 -5.06
N GLU A 179 12.41 3.87 -5.24
CA GLU A 179 12.29 4.83 -4.13
C GLU A 179 10.92 4.72 -3.41
N HIS A 180 9.83 4.41 -4.12
CA HIS A 180 8.51 4.22 -3.52
C HIS A 180 8.46 2.93 -2.68
N VAL A 181 9.05 1.84 -3.18
CA VAL A 181 9.13 0.56 -2.48
C VAL A 181 9.99 0.69 -1.22
N GLU A 182 11.15 1.32 -1.34
CA GLU A 182 12.05 1.59 -0.23
C GLU A 182 11.43 2.53 0.81
N SER A 183 10.63 3.51 0.39
CA SER A 183 9.92 4.41 1.31
C SER A 183 8.98 3.63 2.24
N LEU A 184 8.36 2.55 1.76
CA LEU A 184 7.52 1.64 2.55
C LEU A 184 8.32 0.73 3.50
N GLY A 185 9.66 0.86 3.51
CA GLY A 185 10.57 0.02 4.29
C GLY A 185 10.71 -1.39 3.74
N LEU A 186 10.47 -1.58 2.44
CA LEU A 186 10.55 -2.87 1.77
C LEU A 186 11.88 -3.04 1.04
N ASP A 187 12.31 -4.29 0.95
CA ASP A 187 13.41 -4.69 0.07
C ASP A 187 12.84 -5.07 -1.30
N THR A 188 13.54 -4.73 -2.38
CA THR A 188 13.09 -4.99 -3.74
C THR A 188 13.15 -6.47 -4.11
N GLU A 189 14.02 -7.26 -3.47
CA GLU A 189 14.23 -8.68 -3.77
C GLU A 189 13.71 -9.59 -2.66
N LEU A 190 13.91 -9.20 -1.40
CA LEU A 190 13.60 -10.03 -0.24
C LEU A 190 12.28 -9.65 0.43
N PHE A 191 11.69 -10.57 1.19
CA PHE A 191 10.44 -10.35 1.91
C PHE A 191 10.71 -9.95 3.36
N SER A 192 10.10 -8.85 3.78
CA SER A 192 10.03 -8.46 5.19
C SER A 192 8.96 -9.24 5.94
N PHE A 193 9.04 -9.29 7.28
CA PHE A 193 7.98 -9.92 8.09
C PHE A 193 6.63 -9.25 7.90
N ARG A 194 6.61 -7.95 7.60
CA ARG A 194 5.39 -7.19 7.32
C ARG A 194 4.66 -7.71 6.09
N GLU A 195 5.40 -7.95 5.01
CA GLU A 195 4.86 -8.53 3.78
C GLU A 195 4.34 -9.93 4.03
N LEU A 196 5.10 -10.73 4.78
CA LEU A 196 4.66 -12.07 5.17
C LEU A 196 3.38 -12.06 6.02
N THR A 197 3.21 -11.09 6.93
CA THR A 197 1.98 -10.92 7.70
C THR A 197 0.78 -10.69 6.79
N LEU A 198 0.91 -9.80 5.79
CA LEU A 198 -0.16 -9.49 4.85
C LEU A 198 -0.46 -10.67 3.91
N LEU A 199 0.57 -11.36 3.41
CA LEU A 199 0.42 -12.52 2.51
C LEU A 199 -0.18 -13.75 3.20
N SER A 200 0.11 -13.95 4.48
CA SER A 200 -0.32 -15.14 5.24
C SER A 200 -1.63 -14.95 6.00
N GLY A 201 -2.14 -13.71 6.09
CA GLY A 201 -3.31 -13.39 6.92
C GLY A 201 -3.06 -13.49 8.42
N TYR A 202 -1.81 -13.50 8.87
CA TYR A 202 -1.49 -13.45 10.30
C TYR A 202 -1.97 -12.12 10.90
N GLN A 203 -2.39 -12.17 12.18
CA GLN A 203 -2.92 -11.00 12.88
C GLN A 203 -1.85 -9.92 13.14
N THR A 204 -0.59 -10.30 13.34
CA THR A 204 0.48 -9.38 13.73
C THR A 204 1.83 -9.70 13.07
N GLU A 205 2.67 -8.68 12.90
CA GLU A 205 4.06 -8.83 12.48
C GLU A 205 4.87 -9.64 13.50
N ARG A 206 4.63 -9.40 14.79
CA ARG A 206 5.26 -10.15 15.89
C ARG A 206 5.02 -11.65 15.78
N ALA A 207 3.82 -12.08 15.40
CA ALA A 207 3.51 -13.50 15.27
C ALA A 207 4.33 -14.17 14.15
N VAL A 208 4.56 -13.47 13.03
CA VAL A 208 5.44 -13.94 11.95
C VAL A 208 6.90 -13.93 12.39
N ARG A 209 7.35 -12.86 13.05
CA ARG A 209 8.71 -12.73 13.59
C ARG A 209 9.07 -13.87 14.53
N ASN A 210 8.13 -14.32 15.35
CA ASN A 210 8.32 -15.46 16.25
C ASN A 210 8.63 -16.76 15.50
N LEU A 211 8.21 -16.91 14.24
CA LEU A 211 8.51 -18.10 13.42
C LEU A 211 9.99 -18.20 13.04
N ALA A 212 10.74 -17.10 13.11
CA ALA A 212 12.19 -17.10 12.94
C ALA A 212 12.96 -17.45 14.23
N SER A 213 12.26 -17.66 15.35
CA SER A 213 12.88 -18.01 16.63
C SER A 213 13.56 -19.38 16.59
N PRO A 214 14.72 -19.58 17.28
CA PRO A 214 15.34 -20.88 17.46
C PRO A 214 14.41 -21.93 18.12
N SER A 215 13.45 -21.48 18.93
CA SER A 215 12.48 -22.35 19.61
C SER A 215 11.33 -22.83 18.72
N THR A 216 11.18 -22.28 17.51
CA THR A 216 10.12 -22.69 16.58
C THR A 216 10.48 -24.05 15.97
N PRO A 217 9.56 -25.04 15.97
CA PRO A 217 9.80 -26.33 15.34
C PRO A 217 10.22 -26.19 13.88
N GLU A 218 11.23 -26.94 13.43
CA GLU A 218 11.84 -26.78 12.09
C GLU A 218 10.82 -26.83 10.93
N HIS A 219 9.79 -27.68 11.02
CA HIS A 219 8.75 -27.76 9.99
C HIS A 219 7.88 -26.48 9.86
N ARG A 220 7.88 -25.59 10.86
CA ARG A 220 7.17 -24.30 10.87
C ARG A 220 8.10 -23.09 10.80
N LYS A 221 9.39 -23.31 10.98
CA LYS A 221 10.39 -22.25 11.10
C LYS A 221 10.56 -21.53 9.77
N LEU A 222 10.69 -20.21 9.84
CA LEU A 222 11.05 -19.37 8.70
C LEU A 222 12.57 -19.25 8.63
N ALA A 223 13.15 -19.66 7.50
CA ALA A 223 14.55 -19.38 7.21
C ALA A 223 14.73 -17.91 6.88
N VAL A 224 15.66 -17.24 7.57
CA VAL A 224 15.85 -15.79 7.44
C VAL A 224 17.25 -15.44 6.94
N VAL A 225 17.32 -14.36 6.18
CA VAL A 225 18.54 -13.74 5.68
C VAL A 225 18.74 -12.40 6.37
N LYS A 226 19.97 -12.08 6.73
CA LYS A 226 20.37 -10.77 7.26
C LYS A 226 21.23 -10.07 6.20
N LYS A 227 20.82 -8.89 5.72
CA LYS A 227 21.69 -8.06 4.88
C LYS A 227 22.81 -7.45 5.75
N GLU A 228 24.05 -7.51 5.26
CA GLU A 228 25.28 -7.07 5.94
C GLU A 228 25.34 -5.54 6.10
N LYS A 229 24.51 -5.01 7.00
CA LYS A 229 24.67 -3.74 7.74
C LYS A 229 23.57 -3.51 8.79
N GLY A 230 22.94 -4.60 9.27
CA GLY A 230 22.29 -4.62 10.57
C GLY A 230 20.77 -4.46 10.59
N ARG A 231 20.18 -5.15 11.59
CA ARG A 231 18.80 -5.09 12.12
C ARG A 231 17.65 -5.63 11.28
N SER A 232 17.68 -5.49 9.96
CA SER A 232 16.56 -5.97 9.14
C SER A 232 16.71 -7.45 8.80
N THR A 233 15.67 -8.22 9.17
CA THR A 233 15.59 -9.67 8.92
C THR A 233 14.60 -9.89 7.79
N PHE A 234 15.04 -10.62 6.77
CA PHE A 234 14.27 -10.86 5.56
C PHE A 234 14.16 -12.35 5.26
N VAL A 235 13.32 -12.71 4.29
CA VAL A 235 13.06 -14.07 3.83
C VAL A 235 13.18 -14.10 2.31
N THR A 236 13.79 -15.17 1.75
CA THR A 236 13.90 -15.31 0.29
C THR A 236 12.55 -15.69 -0.31
N ARG A 237 12.39 -15.50 -1.63
CA ARG A 237 11.15 -15.87 -2.32
C ARG A 237 10.84 -17.36 -2.22
N GLU A 238 11.83 -18.22 -2.40
CA GLU A 238 11.68 -19.68 -2.36
C GLU A 238 11.13 -20.12 -0.99
N GLU A 239 11.69 -19.54 0.07
CA GLU A 239 11.28 -19.81 1.43
C GLU A 239 9.86 -19.27 1.71
N THR A 240 9.55 -18.07 1.23
CA THR A 240 8.19 -17.51 1.32
C THR A 240 7.17 -18.42 0.65
N ILE A 241 7.44 -18.89 -0.59
CA ILE A 241 6.54 -19.79 -1.33
C ILE A 241 6.38 -21.12 -0.58
N ARG A 242 7.48 -21.72 -0.12
CA ARG A 242 7.46 -22.96 0.67
C ARG A 242 6.57 -22.79 1.91
N TRP A 243 6.75 -21.68 2.64
CA TRP A 243 6.04 -21.42 3.88
C TRP A 243 4.54 -21.15 3.64
N LEU A 244 4.18 -20.28 2.69
CA LEU A 244 2.77 -20.01 2.36
C LEU A 244 2.04 -21.29 1.91
N ASN A 245 2.68 -22.13 1.10
CA ASN A 245 2.12 -23.42 0.69
C ASN A 245 1.91 -24.39 1.87
N SER A 246 2.71 -24.26 2.95
CA SER A 246 2.52 -25.06 4.16
C SER A 246 1.31 -24.63 5.00
N LEU A 247 0.90 -23.36 4.88
CA LEU A 247 -0.29 -22.83 5.56
C LEU A 247 -1.58 -23.29 4.87
N ASN A 248 -1.60 -23.29 3.54
CA ASN A 248 -2.76 -23.66 2.72
C ASN A 248 -3.06 -25.18 2.68
N ARG A 249 -2.20 -26.01 3.28
CA ARG A 249 -2.37 -27.47 3.38
C ARG A 249 -3.07 -27.91 4.68
N LYS A 250 -3.49 -26.97 5.51
CA LYS A 250 -4.30 -27.21 6.72
C LYS A 250 -5.75 -26.89 6.47
#